data_AF-A0A1P8WHN8-F1
#
_entry.id   AF-A0A1P8WHN8-F1
#
_cell.length_a   1.000
_cell.length_b   1.000
_cell.length_c   1.000
_cell.angle_alpha   90.00
_cell.angle_beta   90.00
_cell.angle_gamma   90.00
#
_symmetry.space_group_name_H-M   'P 1'
#
loop_
_entity.id
_entity.type
_entity.pdbx_description
1 polymer ?
#
loop_
_entity_poly.entity_id
_entity_poly.type
_entity_poly.pdbx_seq_one_letter_code
_entity_poly.pdbx_strand_id
1 'polypeptide(L)' 'MSKPKAGDKLKCSECGMEIEVKTPCKCKDHEPQFECCGKALQSC' A
#
# COMPACT_ATOMS: atom_id res chain seq x y z
N MET A 1 1.75 -8.91 7.33
CA MET A 1 1.14 -8.23 6.17
C MET A 1 2.19 -8.26 5.07
N SER A 2 1.85 -8.67 3.85
CA SER A 2 2.86 -8.88 2.82
C SER A 2 3.34 -7.54 2.26
N LYS A 3 4.66 -7.37 2.19
CA LYS A 3 5.34 -6.22 1.59
C LYS A 3 4.75 -5.88 0.20
N PRO A 4 4.27 -4.65 -0.04
CA PRO A 4 3.73 -4.26 -1.34
C PRO A 4 4.78 -4.38 -2.45
N LYS A 5 4.42 -5.05 -3.54
CA LYS A 5 5.27 -5.31 -4.70
C LYS A 5 4.97 -4.34 -5.84
N ALA A 6 5.90 -4.21 -6.78
CA ALA A 6 5.60 -3.51 -8.04
C ALA A 6 4.38 -4.14 -8.72
N GLY A 7 3.41 -3.29 -9.09
CA GLY A 7 2.15 -3.70 -9.69
C GLY A 7 1.01 -3.90 -8.70
N ASP A 8 1.28 -3.93 -7.39
CA ASP A 8 0.21 -4.03 -6.39
C ASP A 8 -0.65 -2.77 -6.41
N LYS A 9 -1.97 -2.96 -6.36
CA LYS A 9 -2.95 -1.90 -6.23
C LYS A 9 -3.54 -1.92 -4.83
N LEU A 10 -3.34 -0.82 -4.13
CA LEU A 10 -3.89 -0.57 -2.81
C LEU A 10 -5.12 0.31 -2.96
N LYS A 11 -6.22 -0.04 -2.29
CA LYS A 11 -7.47 0.74 -2.36
C LYS A 11 -7.95 1.15 -0.98
N CYS A 12 -8.36 2.40 -0.85
CA CYS A 12 -9.04 2.90 0.33
C CYS A 12 -10.51 2.54 0.25
N SER A 13 -11.01 1.78 1.23
CA SER A 13 -12.42 1.39 1.28
C SER A 13 -13.37 2.55 1.64
N GLU A 14 -12.86 3.67 2.16
CA GLU A 14 -13.70 4.81 2.55
C GLU A 14 -13.90 5.82 1.43
N CYS A 15 -12.83 6.32 0.82
CA CYS A 15 -12.90 7.35 -0.20
C CYS A 15 -12.75 6.81 -1.63
N GLY A 16 -12.41 5.53 -1.78
CA GLY A 16 -12.19 4.90 -3.08
C GLY A 16 -10.85 5.25 -3.74
N MET A 17 -9.93 5.91 -3.03
CA MET A 17 -8.59 6.23 -3.54
C MET A 17 -7.82 4.94 -3.87
N GLU A 18 -7.13 4.94 -5.01
CA GLU A 18 -6.32 3.81 -5.48
C GLU A 18 -4.85 4.25 -5.64
N ILE A 19 -3.94 3.42 -5.15
CA ILE A 19 -2.48 3.61 -5.26
C ILE A 19 -1.90 2.39 -5.96
N GLU A 20 -1.12 2.61 -7.01
CA GLU A 20 -0.34 1.57 -7.66
C GLU A 20 1.12 1.68 -7.24
N VAL A 21 1.68 0.58 -6.71
CA VAL A 21 3.09 0.52 -6.35
C VAL A 21 3.90 0.36 -7.64
N LYS A 22 4.58 1.42 -8.08
CA LYS A 22 5.48 1.35 -9.25
C LYS A 22 6.84 0.76 -8.90
N THR A 23 7.34 1.07 -7.70
CA THR A 23 8.64 0.63 -7.21
C THR A 23 8.50 0.16 -5.77
N PRO A 24 8.82 -1.11 -5.45
CA PRO A 24 8.69 -1.63 -4.10
C PRO A 24 9.83 -1.10 -3.22
N CYS A 25 9.53 -0.89 -1.93
CA CYS A 25 10.56 -0.61 -0.93
C CYS A 25 11.46 -1.83 -0.74
N LYS A 26 12.77 -1.65 -0.91
CA LYS A 26 13.79 -2.72 -0.77
C LYS A 26 14.52 -2.70 0.58
N CYS A 27 14.16 -1.80 1.50
CA CYS A 27 14.76 -1.76 2.84
C CYS A 27 14.51 -3.10 3.55
N LYS A 28 15.54 -3.67 4.19
CA LYS A 28 15.43 -4.95 4.92
C LYS A 28 14.68 -4.79 6.23
N ASP A 29 14.92 -3.65 6.88
CA ASP A 29 14.28 -3.25 8.12
C ASP A 29 13.18 -2.24 7.80
N HIS A 30 11.96 -2.57 8.21
CA HIS A 30 10.70 -1.84 7.98
C HIS A 30 10.03 -2.04 6.62
N GLU A 31 8.72 -2.31 6.69
CA GLU A 31 7.82 -2.35 5.54
C GLU A 31 7.12 -0.99 5.40
N PRO A 32 6.92 -0.49 4.17
CA PRO A 32 6.18 0.75 3.96
C PRO A 32 4.72 0.57 4.40
N GLN A 33 4.25 1.45 5.27
CA GLN A 33 2.85 1.52 5.67
C GLN A 33 2.15 2.62 4.89
N PHE A 34 1.06 2.28 4.22
CA PHE A 34 0.25 3.21 3.47
C PHE A 34 -1.06 3.43 4.21
N GLU A 35 -1.39 4.68 4.52
CA GLU A 35 -2.61 5.05 5.24
C GLU A 35 -3.41 6.09 4.43
N CYS A 36 -4.72 5.91 4.37
CA CYS A 36 -5.65 6.84 3.74
C CYS A 36 -6.92 6.94 4.60
N CYS A 37 -7.42 8.16 4.83
CA CYS A 37 -8.56 8.42 5.72
C CYS A 37 -8.37 7.92 7.17
N GLY A 38 -7.13 7.85 7.67
CA GLY A 38 -6.83 7.35 9.01
C GLY A 38 -6.91 5.82 9.14
N LYS A 39 -6.97 5.10 8.00
CA LYS A 39 -6.98 3.62 7.95
C LYS A 39 -5.87 3.11 7.03
N ALA A 40 -5.26 1.99 7.42
CA ALA A 40 -4.30 1.31 6.58
C ALA A 40 -4.95 0.87 5.27
N LEU A 41 -4.31 1.21 4.16
CA LEU A 41 -4.71 0.80 2.83
C LEU A 41 -4.57 -0.72 2.69
N GLN A 42 -5.54 -1.36 2.04
CA GLN A 42 -5.55 -2.79 1.81
C GLN A 42 -5.18 -3.13 0.37
N SER A 43 -4.45 -4.22 0.17
CA SER A 43 -4.22 -4.80 -1.16
C SER A 43 -5.53 -5.36 -1.69
N CYS A 44 -5.89 -4.96 -2.91
CA CYS A 44 -7.14 -5.36 -3.57
C CYS A 44 -7.06 -6.79 -4.13
#